data_AF-A0A2T6ZBX0-F1
#
_entry.id   AF-A0A2T6ZBX0-F1
#
_cell.length_a   1.000
_cell.length_b   1.000
_cell.length_c   1.000
_cell.angle_alpha   90.00
_cell.angle_beta   90.00
_cell.angle_gamma   90.00
#
_symmetry.space_group_name_H-M   'P 1'
#
loop_
_entity.id
_entity.type
_entity.pdbx_description
1 polymer ?
#
loop_
_entity_poly.entity_id
_entity_poly.type
_entity_poly.pdbx_seq_one_letter_code
_entity_poly.pdbx_strand_id
1 'polypeptide(L)'
;MGNTVDVFFQIDSHGERAPPTSRKATLEYTKALGSSFELKLNYEDKIGEYVEKAISWNIEEYASVNPPAIPKDTRHKDYEEWLLSNPHLCWPPWARAGVYHWGIWTEQEHAKLGSVTTQDTNMKGHIKKALLPLFKVMGATTRAQRILLAAVDLKCLQEYEKILGKCLDDRTSFETDERECFALRACLVNVFTKPYVDGGDVKNSWASMYPLGEFEDGDFCITELKCRFVYKL
;
A
#
# COMPACT_ATOMS: atom_id res chain seq x y z
N MET A 1 -1.71 -17.13 2.34
CA MET A 1 -0.58 -16.81 1.45
C MET A 1 -0.92 -15.59 0.58
N GLY A 2 -1.28 -14.47 1.20
CA GLY A 2 -1.21 -13.17 0.54
C GLY A 2 0.21 -12.62 0.69
N ASN A 3 0.82 -12.17 -0.40
CA ASN A 3 1.96 -11.27 -0.32
C ASN A 3 1.40 -9.88 -0.63
N THR A 4 1.48 -8.98 0.34
CA THR A 4 0.80 -7.69 0.32
C THR A 4 1.77 -6.56 -0.02
N VAL A 5 1.40 -5.71 -0.97
CA VAL A 5 1.96 -4.36 -1.09
C VAL A 5 1.01 -3.41 -0.36
N ASP A 6 1.53 -2.66 0.60
CA ASP A 6 0.75 -1.66 1.30
C ASP A 6 1.01 -0.28 0.69
N VAL A 7 0.02 0.28 0.03
CA VAL A 7 0.05 1.65 -0.49
C VAL A 7 -0.58 2.56 0.57
N PHE A 8 0.18 3.52 1.07
CA PHE A 8 -0.30 4.47 2.08
C PHE A 8 -0.57 5.81 1.44
N PHE A 9 -1.72 6.41 1.75
CA PHE A 9 -2.11 7.72 1.28
C PHE A 9 -2.59 8.55 2.47
N GLN A 10 -2.02 9.74 2.64
CA GLN A 10 -2.54 10.75 3.56
C GLN A 10 -2.58 12.09 2.81
N ILE A 11 -3.70 12.80 2.90
CA ILE A 11 -3.87 14.19 2.47
C ILE A 11 -4.40 14.94 3.68
N ASP A 12 -3.53 15.75 4.30
CA ASP A 12 -3.77 17.16 4.58
C ASP A 12 -2.50 17.76 5.23
N SER A 13 -2.19 18.99 4.84
CA SER A 13 -1.09 19.82 5.32
C SER A 13 -1.72 20.97 6.10
N HIS A 14 -1.39 21.17 7.38
CA HIS A 14 -1.40 22.48 8.07
C HIS A 14 -1.14 22.29 9.59
N GLY A 15 0.13 22.26 10.00
CA GLY A 15 0.52 22.44 11.41
C GLY A 15 2.01 22.78 11.63
N GLU A 16 2.30 23.92 12.29
CA GLU A 16 3.68 24.36 12.57
C GLU A 16 4.42 23.53 13.63
N ARG A 17 5.74 23.40 13.43
CA ARG A 17 6.70 22.49 14.08
C ARG A 17 7.15 22.82 15.52
N ALA A 18 7.68 21.79 16.18
CA ALA A 18 8.89 21.87 17.02
C ALA A 18 9.88 20.73 16.65
N PRO A 19 11.22 20.90 16.80
CA PRO A 19 12.20 19.90 16.35
C PRO A 19 12.61 18.91 17.46
N PRO A 20 12.82 17.61 17.18
CA PRO A 20 13.47 16.71 18.13
C PRO A 20 14.92 16.39 17.78
N THR A 21 15.72 16.37 18.84
CA THR A 21 17.16 16.10 18.93
C THR A 21 17.53 14.61 18.99
N SER A 22 18.65 14.29 18.33
CA SER A 22 19.73 13.35 18.71
C SER A 22 19.56 11.81 18.60
N ARG A 23 20.37 11.25 17.66
CA ARG A 23 21.39 10.16 17.73
C ARG A 23 21.23 9.06 18.81
N LYS A 24 21.45 7.76 18.59
CA LYS A 24 22.23 6.99 17.58
C LYS A 24 21.89 5.48 17.70
N ALA A 25 21.60 4.83 16.59
CA ALA A 25 21.88 3.42 16.30
C ALA A 25 22.09 3.40 14.77
N THR A 26 23.20 2.85 14.26
CA THR A 26 23.66 2.94 12.85
C THR A 26 22.57 2.47 11.88
N LEU A 27 21.69 3.27 11.25
CA LEU A 27 21.65 4.62 10.64
C LEU A 27 22.16 4.68 9.20
N GLU A 28 23.30 4.10 8.85
CA GLU A 28 23.81 4.26 7.48
C GLU A 28 23.18 3.29 6.49
N TYR A 29 22.99 2.02 6.86
CA TYR A 29 22.40 1.01 5.97
C TYR A 29 20.91 1.26 5.71
N THR A 30 20.16 1.71 6.72
CA THR A 30 18.72 1.97 6.62
C THR A 30 18.39 3.36 6.04
N LYS A 31 19.25 4.38 6.23
CA LYS A 31 19.08 5.67 5.53
C LYS A 31 19.32 5.58 4.03
N ALA A 32 20.20 4.68 3.60
CA ALA A 32 20.45 4.42 2.19
C ALA A 32 19.38 3.52 1.54
N LEU A 33 18.29 3.20 2.22
CA LEU A 33 17.20 2.38 1.68
C LEU A 33 15.81 3.01 1.92
N GLY A 34 15.65 3.80 2.98
CA GLY A 34 14.32 4.08 3.54
C GLY A 34 13.68 5.44 3.28
N SER A 35 14.20 6.32 2.39
CA SER A 35 13.59 7.66 2.28
C SER A 35 13.43 8.29 0.88
N SER A 36 13.71 7.57 -0.22
CA SER A 36 13.44 8.09 -1.59
C SER A 36 13.57 7.02 -2.69
N PHE A 37 13.44 5.74 -2.34
CA PHE A 37 14.18 4.69 -3.03
C PHE A 37 13.47 3.93 -4.17
N GLU A 38 12.14 3.97 -4.30
CA GLU A 38 11.49 3.00 -5.18
C GLU A 38 11.27 3.47 -6.63
N LEU A 39 10.87 4.71 -6.90
CA LEU A 39 10.65 5.16 -8.29
C LEU A 39 11.81 5.98 -8.85
N LYS A 40 12.38 6.95 -8.12
CA LYS A 40 13.47 7.81 -8.63
C LYS A 40 14.78 7.06 -8.97
N LEU A 41 14.99 5.88 -8.41
CA LEU A 41 16.15 5.01 -8.76
C LEU A 41 15.85 4.08 -9.93
N ASN A 42 14.61 3.61 -10.06
CA ASN A 42 14.20 2.72 -11.14
C ASN A 42 13.78 3.50 -12.41
N TYR A 43 13.44 4.77 -12.26
CA TYR A 43 12.96 5.67 -13.27
C TYR A 43 13.56 7.07 -13.08
N GLU A 44 13.85 7.79 -14.16
CA GLU A 44 14.28 9.19 -14.08
C GLU A 44 13.26 10.06 -13.33
N ASP A 45 13.70 11.14 -12.68
CA ASP A 45 12.87 11.99 -11.80
C ASP A 45 11.49 12.32 -12.38
N LYS A 46 11.43 12.68 -13.66
CA LYS A 46 10.18 13.04 -14.35
C LYS A 46 9.20 11.88 -14.49
N ILE A 47 9.72 10.66 -14.66
CA ILE A 47 8.90 9.46 -14.79
C ILE A 47 8.39 9.04 -13.41
N GLY A 48 9.23 9.14 -12.38
CA GLY A 48 8.81 8.91 -11.00
C GLY A 48 7.67 9.85 -10.59
N GLU A 49 7.83 11.15 -10.84
CA GLU A 49 6.80 12.17 -10.57
C GLU A 49 5.51 11.91 -11.37
N TYR A 50 5.62 11.50 -12.64
CA TYR A 50 4.46 11.16 -13.45
C TYR A 50 3.69 9.96 -12.86
N VAL A 51 4.39 8.89 -12.47
CA VAL A 51 3.77 7.69 -11.89
C VAL A 51 3.08 8.04 -10.57
N GLU A 52 3.74 8.82 -9.70
CA GLU A 52 3.19 9.27 -8.43
C GLU A 52 1.88 10.06 -8.61
N LYS A 53 1.90 11.08 -9.47
CA LYS A 53 0.71 11.89 -9.78
C LYS A 53 -0.39 11.06 -10.42
N ALA A 54 -0.02 10.16 -11.34
CA ALA A 54 -0.98 9.30 -12.02
C ALA A 54 -1.66 8.35 -11.04
N ILE A 55 -0.92 7.70 -10.12
CA ILE A 55 -1.53 6.83 -9.11
C ILE A 55 -2.45 7.63 -8.20
N SER A 56 -1.98 8.78 -7.68
CA SER A 56 -2.77 9.65 -6.79
C SER A 56 -4.10 10.06 -7.44
N TRP A 57 -4.04 10.56 -8.68
CA TRP A 57 -5.23 10.93 -9.46
C TRP A 57 -6.19 9.75 -9.66
N ASN A 58 -5.68 8.58 -10.05
CA ASN A 58 -6.53 7.42 -10.32
C ASN A 58 -7.16 6.84 -9.04
N ILE A 59 -6.52 6.98 -7.88
CA ILE A 59 -7.12 6.64 -6.59
C ILE A 59 -8.28 7.60 -6.29
N GLU A 60 -8.10 8.91 -6.48
CA GLU A 60 -9.18 9.89 -6.27
C GLU A 60 -10.37 9.63 -7.18
N GLU A 61 -10.12 9.38 -8.47
CA GLU A 61 -11.17 9.02 -9.43
C GLU A 61 -11.90 7.73 -9.03
N TYR A 62 -11.17 6.69 -8.64
CA TYR A 62 -11.77 5.45 -8.17
C TYR A 62 -12.59 5.64 -6.89
N ALA A 63 -12.08 6.41 -5.93
CA ALA A 63 -12.78 6.69 -4.67
C ALA A 63 -14.05 7.52 -4.87
N SER A 64 -14.08 8.38 -5.89
CA SER A 64 -15.29 9.16 -6.22
C SER A 64 -16.48 8.31 -6.67
N VAL A 65 -16.22 7.13 -7.26
CA VAL A 65 -17.26 6.21 -7.75
C VAL A 65 -17.43 4.97 -6.87
N ASN A 66 -16.44 4.66 -6.03
CA ASN A 66 -16.46 3.55 -5.10
C ASN A 66 -15.76 3.94 -3.78
N PRO A 67 -16.47 4.64 -2.87
CA PRO A 67 -15.92 5.04 -1.57
C PRO A 67 -15.29 3.86 -0.81
N PRO A 68 -14.17 4.08 -0.09
CA PRO A 68 -13.51 3.01 0.65
C PRO A 68 -14.34 2.57 1.84
N ALA A 69 -14.18 1.31 2.24
CA ALA A 69 -14.78 0.81 3.47
C ALA A 69 -14.02 1.35 4.69
N ILE A 70 -14.76 1.81 5.70
CA ILE A 70 -14.18 2.14 7.01
C ILE A 70 -13.76 0.82 7.67
N PRO A 71 -12.48 0.64 8.04
CA PRO A 71 -12.03 -0.56 8.71
C PRO A 71 -12.68 -0.67 10.09
N LYS A 72 -13.15 -1.87 10.42
CA LYS A 72 -13.83 -2.17 11.71
C LYS A 72 -13.01 -3.04 12.65
N ASP A 73 -11.76 -3.32 12.29
CA ASP A 73 -10.91 -4.18 13.08
C ASP A 73 -10.27 -3.43 14.27
N THR A 74 -9.70 -4.21 15.19
CA THR A 74 -9.15 -3.69 16.44
C THR A 74 -7.95 -2.76 16.26
N ARG A 75 -7.26 -2.82 15.11
CA ARG A 75 -6.13 -1.93 14.77
C ARG A 75 -6.61 -0.51 14.49
N HIS A 76 -7.89 -0.35 14.18
CA HIS A 76 -8.54 0.92 13.82
C HIS A 76 -9.63 1.34 14.82
N LYS A 77 -9.56 0.85 16.07
CA LYS A 77 -10.61 1.07 17.09
C LYS A 77 -10.98 2.55 17.33
N ASP A 78 -10.00 3.45 17.24
CA ASP A 78 -10.20 4.88 17.52
C ASP A 78 -10.46 5.68 16.22
N TYR A 79 -10.48 4.99 15.07
CA TYR A 79 -10.58 5.62 13.76
C TYR A 79 -11.95 6.25 13.54
N GLU A 80 -13.03 5.60 14.00
CA GLU A 80 -14.38 6.14 13.89
C GLU A 80 -14.53 7.46 14.68
N GLU A 81 -13.98 7.53 15.90
CA GLU A 81 -13.97 8.75 16.70
C GLU A 81 -13.14 9.86 16.04
N TRP A 82 -12.00 9.50 15.45
CA TRP A 82 -11.18 10.44 14.68
C TRP A 82 -11.90 10.97 13.44
N LEU A 83 -12.62 10.12 12.70
CA LEU A 83 -13.42 10.53 11.54
C LEU A 83 -14.56 11.48 11.93
N LEU A 84 -15.20 11.25 13.08
CA LEU A 84 -16.21 12.18 13.62
C LEU A 84 -15.61 13.57 13.93
N SER A 85 -14.33 13.61 14.31
CA SER A 85 -13.58 14.85 14.54
C SER A 85 -13.05 15.50 13.24
N ASN A 86 -13.01 14.74 12.14
CA ASN A 86 -12.53 15.18 10.82
C ASN A 86 -13.59 14.97 9.73
N PRO A 87 -14.80 15.55 9.87
CA PRO A 87 -15.91 15.27 8.96
C PRO A 87 -15.62 15.66 7.51
N HIS A 88 -14.71 16.59 7.26
CA HIS A 88 -14.30 16.97 5.90
C HIS A 88 -13.71 15.80 5.08
N LEU A 89 -13.25 14.71 5.72
CA LEU A 89 -12.70 13.51 5.07
C LEU A 89 -13.77 12.45 4.71
N CYS A 90 -14.94 12.51 5.35
CA CYS A 90 -16.00 11.50 5.18
C CYS A 90 -17.16 11.95 4.28
N TRP A 91 -17.23 13.23 3.95
CA TRP A 91 -18.42 13.81 3.33
C TRP A 91 -18.24 13.99 1.81
N PRO A 92 -19.29 13.73 1.01
CA PRO A 92 -19.27 13.96 -0.43
C PRO A 92 -18.83 15.39 -0.80
N PRO A 93 -18.22 15.57 -1.99
CA PRO A 93 -18.13 14.60 -3.08
C PRO A 93 -16.97 13.58 -2.96
N TRP A 94 -16.13 13.64 -1.92
CA TRP A 94 -14.98 12.75 -1.80
C TRP A 94 -14.88 12.12 -0.40
N ALA A 95 -15.50 10.94 -0.23
CA ALA A 95 -15.19 10.08 0.91
C ALA A 95 -13.78 9.51 0.73
N ARG A 96 -12.81 10.04 1.48
CA ARG A 96 -11.36 9.79 1.33
C ARG A 96 -10.77 9.09 2.55
N ALA A 97 -11.57 8.27 3.23
CA ALA A 97 -11.20 7.70 4.52
C ALA A 97 -11.57 6.22 4.57
N GLY A 98 -10.57 5.33 4.48
CA GLY A 98 -10.79 3.89 4.58
C GLY A 98 -9.73 3.05 3.87
N VAL A 99 -10.03 1.77 3.68
CA VAL A 99 -9.08 0.80 3.13
C VAL A 99 -9.66 0.11 1.89
N TYR A 100 -8.85 -0.03 0.85
CA TYR A 100 -9.09 -0.94 -0.26
C TYR A 100 -8.15 -2.14 -0.20
N HIS A 101 -8.63 -3.27 -0.69
CA HIS A 101 -7.83 -4.46 -0.90
C HIS A 101 -8.02 -4.94 -2.33
N TRP A 102 -7.00 -4.80 -3.19
CA TRP A 102 -7.02 -5.30 -4.56
C TRP A 102 -6.13 -6.51 -4.73
N GLY A 103 -6.76 -7.66 -4.92
CA GLY A 103 -6.13 -8.84 -5.49
C GLY A 103 -6.83 -10.09 -5.02
N ILE A 104 -6.01 -11.03 -4.56
CA ILE A 104 -6.42 -12.30 -4.01
C ILE A 104 -5.89 -12.42 -2.60
N TRP A 105 -6.79 -12.77 -1.70
CA TRP A 105 -6.47 -13.23 -0.37
C TRP A 105 -6.42 -14.77 -0.35
N THR A 106 -5.47 -15.35 0.37
CA THR A 106 -5.53 -16.77 0.78
C THR A 106 -5.32 -16.83 2.28
N GLU A 107 -6.34 -17.15 3.07
CA GLU A 107 -6.19 -17.21 4.54
C GLU A 107 -5.42 -18.47 4.94
N GLN A 108 -4.48 -18.34 5.87
CA GLN A 108 -3.76 -19.50 6.43
C GLN A 108 -4.70 -20.51 7.10
N GLU A 109 -5.76 -20.03 7.77
CA GLU A 109 -6.72 -20.89 8.47
C GLU A 109 -7.79 -21.51 7.55
N HIS A 110 -7.91 -21.00 6.31
CA HIS A 110 -8.88 -21.46 5.32
C HIS A 110 -8.23 -22.09 4.09
N ALA A 111 -7.12 -22.82 4.28
CA ALA A 111 -6.43 -23.56 3.21
C ALA A 111 -7.35 -24.48 2.36
N LYS A 112 -8.54 -24.83 2.87
CA LYS A 112 -9.56 -25.63 2.17
C LYS A 112 -10.50 -24.83 1.26
N LEU A 113 -10.61 -23.51 1.45
CA LEU A 113 -11.52 -22.64 0.67
C LEU A 113 -10.88 -22.09 -0.61
N GLY A 114 -9.56 -22.25 -0.78
CA GLY A 114 -8.83 -21.75 -1.94
C GLY A 114 -8.55 -20.24 -1.85
N SER A 115 -8.13 -19.68 -2.97
CA SER A 115 -7.97 -18.23 -3.14
C SER A 115 -9.33 -17.52 -3.20
N VAL A 116 -9.40 -16.35 -2.58
CA VAL A 116 -10.57 -15.49 -2.61
C VAL A 116 -10.19 -14.16 -3.24
N THR A 117 -10.81 -13.82 -4.36
CA THR A 117 -10.72 -12.46 -4.92
C THR A 117 -11.36 -11.48 -3.97
N THR A 118 -10.67 -10.39 -3.67
CA THR A 118 -11.17 -9.35 -2.78
C THR A 118 -12.38 -8.62 -3.40
N GLN A 119 -13.21 -8.03 -2.53
CA GLN A 119 -14.38 -7.28 -2.97
C GLN A 119 -13.99 -6.10 -3.88
N ASP A 120 -12.91 -5.38 -3.57
CA ASP A 120 -12.50 -4.21 -4.35
C ASP A 120 -11.93 -4.57 -5.73
N THR A 121 -11.49 -5.82 -5.93
CA THR A 121 -11.10 -6.34 -7.25
C THR A 121 -12.31 -6.73 -8.09
N ASN A 122 -13.35 -7.32 -7.48
CA ASN A 122 -14.50 -7.88 -8.19
C ASN A 122 -15.54 -6.81 -8.57
N MET A 123 -15.09 -5.70 -9.15
CA MET A 123 -15.91 -4.56 -9.51
C MET A 123 -16.53 -4.70 -10.90
N LYS A 124 -17.72 -4.13 -11.09
CA LYS A 124 -18.50 -4.18 -12.33
C LYS A 124 -18.88 -2.79 -12.84
N GLY A 125 -19.30 -2.71 -14.09
CA GLY A 125 -19.87 -1.50 -14.68
C GLY A 125 -18.89 -0.32 -14.71
N HIS A 126 -19.37 0.85 -14.27
CA HIS A 126 -18.59 2.09 -14.30
C HIS A 126 -17.41 2.08 -13.32
N ILE A 127 -17.52 1.38 -12.17
CA ILE A 127 -16.42 1.25 -11.21
C ILE A 127 -15.23 0.53 -11.84
N LYS A 128 -15.48 -0.53 -12.61
CA LYS A 128 -14.42 -1.25 -13.35
C LYS A 128 -13.69 -0.33 -14.34
N LYS A 129 -14.38 0.66 -14.93
CA LYS A 129 -13.75 1.63 -15.83
C LYS A 129 -12.76 2.56 -15.12
N ALA A 130 -13.01 2.89 -13.85
CA ALA A 130 -12.07 3.66 -13.02
C ALA A 130 -10.92 2.79 -12.48
N LEU A 131 -11.20 1.51 -12.18
CA LEU A 131 -10.21 0.57 -11.66
C LEU A 131 -9.12 0.21 -12.68
N LEU A 132 -9.46 0.05 -13.96
CA LEU A 132 -8.50 -0.36 -14.99
C LEU A 132 -7.33 0.64 -15.19
N PRO A 133 -7.57 1.96 -15.32
CA PRO A 133 -6.51 2.96 -15.30
C PRO A 133 -5.64 2.90 -14.05
N LEU A 134 -6.25 2.75 -12.85
CA LEU A 134 -5.54 2.61 -11.59
C LEU A 134 -4.59 1.40 -11.60
N PHE A 135 -5.06 0.24 -12.05
CA PHE A 135 -4.22 -0.96 -12.16
C PHE A 135 -3.08 -0.78 -13.15
N LYS A 136 -3.33 -0.12 -14.28
CA LYS A 136 -2.29 0.18 -15.26
C LYS A 136 -1.16 1.03 -14.68
N VAL A 137 -1.48 2.05 -13.89
CA VAL A 137 -0.45 2.93 -13.29
C VAL A 137 0.29 2.24 -12.14
N MET A 138 -0.40 1.40 -11.36
CA MET A 138 0.24 0.57 -10.32
C MET A 138 1.20 -0.48 -10.87
N GLY A 139 1.08 -0.85 -12.16
CA GLY A 139 2.00 -1.77 -12.82
C GLY A 139 3.45 -1.30 -12.81
N ALA A 140 3.69 0.01 -12.94
CA ALA A 140 5.03 0.59 -12.87
C ALA A 140 5.66 0.41 -11.47
N THR A 141 4.88 0.72 -10.42
CA THR A 141 5.31 0.55 -9.03
C THR A 141 5.54 -0.92 -8.69
N THR A 142 4.61 -1.79 -9.08
CA THR A 142 4.72 -3.25 -8.93
C THR A 142 6.00 -3.79 -9.57
N ARG A 143 6.31 -3.35 -10.80
CA ARG A 143 7.53 -3.74 -11.51
C ARG A 143 8.79 -3.27 -10.79
N ALA A 144 8.82 -2.01 -10.34
CA ALA A 144 9.92 -1.46 -9.57
C ALA A 144 10.18 -2.24 -8.27
N GLN A 145 9.11 -2.49 -7.51
CA GLN A 145 9.15 -3.27 -6.27
C GLN A 145 9.62 -4.70 -6.50
N ARG A 146 9.18 -5.34 -7.59
CA ARG A 146 9.66 -6.68 -7.98
C ARG A 146 11.16 -6.69 -8.26
N ILE A 147 11.68 -5.69 -8.98
CA ILE A 147 13.12 -5.58 -9.28
C ILE A 147 13.93 -5.41 -8.00
N LEU A 148 13.45 -4.56 -7.08
CA LEU A 148 14.08 -4.35 -5.78
C LEU A 148 14.03 -5.62 -4.92
N LEU A 149 12.89 -6.30 -4.87
CA LEU A 149 12.76 -7.57 -4.16
C LEU A 149 13.70 -8.64 -4.75
N ALA A 150 13.83 -8.72 -6.08
CA ALA A 150 14.78 -9.63 -6.71
C ALA A 150 16.24 -9.36 -6.28
N ALA A 151 16.59 -8.09 -6.11
CA ALA A 151 17.93 -7.67 -5.70
C ALA A 151 18.21 -7.95 -4.20
N VAL A 152 17.19 -7.85 -3.35
CA VAL A 152 17.33 -8.03 -1.89
C VAL A 152 17.11 -9.48 -1.46
N ASP A 153 16.11 -10.16 -2.04
CA ASP A 153 15.69 -11.51 -1.66
C ASP A 153 15.04 -12.27 -2.83
N LEU A 154 15.88 -12.75 -3.75
CA LEU A 154 15.45 -13.55 -4.91
C LEU A 154 14.67 -14.81 -4.52
N LYS A 155 14.99 -15.44 -3.39
CA LYS A 155 14.30 -16.66 -2.95
C LYS A 155 12.87 -16.36 -2.53
N CYS A 156 12.66 -15.25 -1.82
CA CYS A 156 11.32 -14.80 -1.47
C CYS A 156 10.49 -14.48 -2.73
N LEU A 157 11.07 -13.75 -3.69
CA LEU A 157 10.41 -13.49 -4.97
C LEU A 157 9.97 -14.77 -5.69
N GLN A 158 10.85 -15.78 -5.77
CA GLN A 158 10.53 -17.05 -6.42
C GLN A 158 9.40 -17.80 -5.70
N GLU A 159 9.34 -17.74 -4.37
CA GLU A 159 8.23 -18.32 -3.63
C GLU A 159 6.94 -17.54 -3.87
N TYR A 160 7.00 -16.21 -3.98
CA TYR A 160 5.86 -15.36 -4.31
C TYR A 160 5.27 -15.70 -5.69
N GLU A 161 6.11 -15.80 -6.71
CA GLU A 161 5.72 -16.20 -8.07
C GLU A 161 5.12 -17.61 -8.09
N LYS A 162 5.67 -18.54 -7.31
CA LYS A 162 5.16 -19.91 -7.17
C LYS A 162 3.82 -19.97 -6.46
N ILE A 163 3.60 -19.14 -5.44
CA ILE A 163 2.30 -19.03 -4.75
C ILE A 163 1.26 -18.49 -5.74
N LEU A 164 1.57 -17.40 -6.44
CA LEU A 164 0.69 -16.80 -7.44
C LEU A 164 0.40 -17.72 -8.63
N GLY A 165 1.37 -18.53 -9.04
CA GLY A 165 1.21 -19.55 -10.08
C GLY A 165 0.18 -20.63 -9.73
N LYS A 166 -0.28 -20.71 -8.47
CA LYS A 166 -1.38 -21.60 -8.06
C LYS A 166 -2.77 -20.94 -8.14
N CYS A 167 -2.83 -19.63 -8.38
CA CYS A 167 -4.05 -18.81 -8.39
C CYS A 167 -4.45 -18.38 -9.81
N LEU A 168 -4.18 -19.22 -10.84
CA LEU A 168 -4.23 -18.83 -12.25
C LEU A 168 -5.60 -18.35 -12.75
N ASP A 169 -6.69 -18.95 -12.26
CA ASP A 169 -8.03 -18.68 -12.77
C ASP A 169 -8.53 -17.25 -12.45
N ASP A 170 -8.00 -16.65 -11.37
CA ASP A 170 -8.43 -15.35 -10.87
C ASP A 170 -7.43 -14.21 -11.21
N ARG A 171 -6.27 -14.56 -11.78
CA ARG A 171 -5.10 -13.67 -11.94
C ARG A 171 -5.38 -12.47 -12.86
N THR A 172 -6.07 -12.72 -13.97
CA THR A 172 -6.37 -11.68 -15.00
C THR A 172 -7.22 -10.52 -14.48
N SER A 173 -7.86 -10.66 -13.32
CA SER A 173 -8.72 -9.63 -12.74
C SER A 173 -7.94 -8.52 -12.03
N PHE A 174 -6.69 -8.76 -11.60
CA PHE A 174 -5.90 -7.83 -10.79
C PHE A 174 -4.43 -7.65 -11.19
N GLU A 175 -3.96 -8.42 -12.18
CA GLU A 175 -2.59 -8.24 -12.69
C GLU A 175 -2.33 -6.82 -13.17
N THR A 176 -1.22 -6.27 -12.69
CA THR A 176 -0.76 -4.94 -13.11
C THR A 176 0.54 -4.99 -13.91
N ASP A 177 1.29 -6.11 -13.84
CA ASP A 177 2.52 -6.38 -14.58
C ASP A 177 2.50 -7.82 -15.12
N GLU A 178 3.14 -8.06 -16.28
CA GLU A 178 3.27 -9.40 -16.89
C GLU A 178 3.95 -10.41 -15.97
N ARG A 179 4.77 -9.92 -15.03
CA ARG A 179 5.43 -10.72 -14.00
C ARG A 179 4.94 -10.29 -12.62
N GLU A 180 3.63 -10.29 -12.43
CA GLU A 180 3.02 -10.03 -11.13
C GLU A 180 3.60 -10.97 -10.06
N CYS A 181 4.06 -10.37 -8.94
CA CYS A 181 4.60 -11.10 -7.79
C CYS A 181 3.85 -10.81 -6.49
N PHE A 182 2.93 -9.84 -6.50
CA PHE A 182 2.12 -9.51 -5.34
C PHE A 182 0.68 -9.98 -5.54
N ALA A 183 0.20 -10.79 -4.61
CA ALA A 183 -1.15 -11.32 -4.66
C ALA A 183 -2.18 -10.32 -4.16
N LEU A 184 -1.77 -9.38 -3.31
CA LEU A 184 -2.64 -8.42 -2.69
C LEU A 184 -2.00 -7.03 -2.69
N ARG A 185 -2.82 -6.01 -2.88
CA ARG A 185 -2.47 -4.60 -2.66
C ARG A 185 -3.45 -4.04 -1.65
N ALA A 186 -2.98 -3.59 -0.50
CA ALA A 186 -3.79 -2.77 0.39
C ALA A 186 -3.57 -1.30 0.04
N CYS A 187 -4.62 -0.49 0.03
CA CYS A 187 -4.50 0.95 -0.09
C CYS A 187 -5.22 1.61 1.07
N LEU A 188 -4.46 2.25 1.94
CA LEU A 188 -4.98 2.94 3.13
C LEU A 188 -5.07 4.43 2.81
N VAL A 189 -6.28 4.98 2.82
CA VAL A 189 -6.54 6.39 2.53
C VAL A 189 -6.96 7.08 3.82
N ASN A 190 -6.10 7.95 4.35
CA ASN A 190 -6.31 8.70 5.60
C ASN A 190 -6.66 7.82 6.81
N VAL A 191 -6.08 6.62 6.90
CA VAL A 191 -6.36 5.66 7.99
C VAL A 191 -5.27 5.70 9.07
N PHE A 192 -5.68 5.87 10.33
CA PHE A 192 -4.77 5.65 11.47
C PHE A 192 -4.66 4.15 11.78
N THR A 193 -3.43 3.67 11.94
CA THR A 193 -3.16 2.27 12.29
C THR A 193 -2.42 2.20 13.61
N LYS A 194 -2.99 1.49 14.59
CA LYS A 194 -2.27 1.23 15.85
C LYS A 194 -1.02 0.39 15.60
N PRO A 195 0.05 0.53 16.42
CA PRO A 195 1.21 -0.35 16.32
C PRO A 195 0.78 -1.82 16.35
N TYR A 196 1.15 -2.57 15.30
CA TYR A 196 0.87 -3.98 15.18
C TYR A 196 2.02 -4.67 14.46
N VAL A 197 2.14 -5.98 14.70
CA VAL A 197 2.97 -6.85 13.88
C VAL A 197 2.04 -7.50 12.89
N ASP A 198 2.33 -7.34 11.60
CA ASP A 198 1.55 -8.03 10.59
C ASP A 198 1.76 -9.54 10.72
N GLY A 199 0.65 -10.26 10.88
CA GLY A 199 0.65 -11.70 11.13
C GLY A 199 1.00 -12.44 9.85
N GLY A 200 2.30 -12.58 9.58
CA GLY A 200 2.86 -13.02 8.30
C GLY A 200 2.13 -14.19 7.63
N ASP A 201 1.34 -13.86 6.60
CA ASP A 201 0.67 -14.81 5.71
C ASP A 201 1.67 -15.71 4.97
N VAL A 202 2.91 -15.25 4.82
CA VAL A 202 4.07 -16.00 4.34
C VAL A 202 5.22 -15.82 5.33
N LYS A 203 5.84 -16.93 5.74
CA LYS A 203 6.96 -16.92 6.70
C LYS A 203 8.15 -16.16 6.10
N ASN A 204 8.69 -15.20 6.86
CA ASN A 204 9.77 -14.30 6.41
C ASN A 204 9.42 -13.54 5.13
N SER A 205 8.17 -13.08 5.02
CA SER A 205 7.71 -12.25 3.91
C SER A 205 8.26 -10.82 3.98
N TRP A 206 8.26 -10.18 2.83
CA TRP A 206 8.42 -8.75 2.66
C TRP A 206 7.05 -8.11 2.41
N ALA A 207 6.78 -7.02 3.13
CA ALA A 207 5.83 -6.00 2.72
C ALA A 207 6.62 -4.88 2.02
N SER A 208 6.10 -4.38 0.92
CA SER A 208 6.62 -3.17 0.26
C SER A 208 5.61 -2.06 0.46
N MET A 209 6.11 -0.89 0.85
CA MET A 209 5.29 0.27 1.19
C MET A 209 5.59 1.41 0.24
N TYR A 210 4.54 1.98 -0.36
CA TYR A 210 4.66 3.12 -1.25
C TYR A 210 3.77 4.27 -0.75
N PRO A 211 4.33 5.26 -0.04
CA PRO A 211 3.59 6.43 0.42
C PRO A 211 3.30 7.37 -0.74
N LEU A 212 2.13 7.98 -0.72
CA LEU A 212 1.62 8.86 -1.76
C LEU A 212 0.88 10.05 -1.16
N GLY A 213 0.98 11.19 -1.82
CA GLY A 213 0.32 12.42 -1.40
C GLY A 213 1.15 13.25 -0.42
N GLU A 214 0.56 14.37 0.02
CA GLU A 214 1.17 15.28 0.97
C GLU A 214 0.66 14.99 2.38
N PHE A 215 1.56 14.60 3.27
CA PHE A 215 1.20 14.22 4.63
C PHE A 215 2.21 14.68 5.67
N GLU A 216 1.67 15.01 6.85
CA GLU A 216 2.42 15.35 8.04
C GLU A 216 2.34 14.19 9.05
N ASP A 217 3.47 13.91 9.72
CA ASP A 217 3.59 12.89 10.77
C ASP A 217 3.23 11.44 10.41
N GLY A 218 3.16 11.12 9.10
CA GLY A 218 2.99 9.75 8.58
C GLY A 218 4.26 8.89 8.63
N ASP A 219 5.16 9.14 9.59
CA ASP A 219 6.45 8.45 9.68
C ASP A 219 6.28 6.95 9.93
N PHE A 220 6.98 6.10 9.18
CA PHE A 220 7.02 4.68 9.48
C PHE A 220 7.93 4.42 10.67
N CYS A 221 7.36 3.86 11.73
CA CYS A 221 8.05 3.66 13.00
C CYS A 221 8.17 2.17 13.34
N ILE A 222 9.40 1.73 13.61
CA ILE A 222 9.66 0.39 14.16
C ILE A 222 10.02 0.58 15.64
N THR A 223 9.04 0.34 16.51
CA THR A 223 9.11 0.64 17.95
C THR A 223 10.22 -0.15 18.64
N GLU A 224 10.35 -1.44 18.32
CA GLU A 224 11.35 -2.36 18.86
C GLU A 224 12.77 -1.91 18.53
N LEU A 225 12.95 -1.31 17.34
CA LEU A 225 14.23 -0.77 16.89
C LEU A 225 14.45 0.68 17.32
N LYS A 226 13.46 1.32 17.97
CA LYS A 226 13.43 2.77 18.26
C LYS A 226 13.82 3.59 17.03
N CYS A 227 13.33 3.16 15.87
CA CYS A 227 13.71 3.69 14.58
C CYS A 227 12.51 4.36 13.91
N ARG A 228 12.76 5.53 13.32
CA ARG A 228 11.78 6.33 12.59
C ARG A 228 12.28 6.55 11.16
N PHE A 229 11.47 6.16 10.19
CA PHE A 229 11.68 6.36 8.78
C PHE A 229 10.80 7.52 8.34
N VAL A 230 11.45 8.66 8.12
CA VAL A 230 10.78 9.86 7.63
C VAL A 230 10.63 9.73 6.13
N TYR A 231 9.40 9.68 5.65
CA TYR A 231 9.12 9.78 4.23
C TYR A 231 9.50 11.20 3.78
N LYS A 232 10.44 11.30 2.85
CA LYS A 232 10.77 12.57 2.20
C LYS A 232 10.10 12.59 0.84
N LEU A 233 9.16 13.52 0.67
CA LEU A 233 8.67 13.95 -0.63
C LEU A 233 9.79 14.72 -1.35
#